data_AF-A0A9E5R8Y2-F1
#
_entry.id   AF-A0A9E5R8Y2-F1
#
_cell.length_a   1.000
_cell.length_b   1.000
_cell.length_c   1.000
_cell.angle_alpha   90.00
_cell.angle_beta   90.00
_cell.angle_gamma   90.00
#
_symmetry.space_group_name_H-M   'P 1'
#
loop_
_entity.id
_entity.type
_entity.pdbx_description
1 polymer ?
#
loop_
_entity_poly.entity_id
_entity_poly.type
_entity_poly.pdbx_seq_one_letter_code
_entity_poly.pdbx_strand_id
1 'polypeptide(L)'
;MAIASSPPTSSYFPFFSPEAAQDTNLLHQLGFVPGLKELLMVRQVHALEHATIWLLSDRTTANPALQHGQREVSLGGMSTEQGFYVYGAVTSMKLRQAVHSALLRLVAGDWDLAVHPRCGTNLSVGMVIATGLALGVPW
;
A
#
# COMPACT_ATOMS: atom_id res chain seq x y z
N MET A 1 11.41 -4.70 31.97
CA MET A 1 10.74 -5.94 31.52
C MET A 1 10.07 -5.62 30.19
N ALA A 2 10.78 -5.84 29.08
CA ALA A 2 10.25 -5.57 27.75
C ALA A 2 9.41 -6.79 27.33
N ILE A 3 8.11 -6.59 27.19
CA ILE A 3 7.22 -7.53 26.52
C ILE A 3 7.63 -7.61 25.05
N ALA A 4 8.29 -8.71 24.67
CA ALA A 4 8.49 -9.05 23.28
C ALA A 4 7.13 -9.44 22.69
N SER A 5 6.40 -8.44 22.19
CA SER A 5 5.23 -8.71 21.35
C SER A 5 5.73 -9.38 20.07
N SER A 6 5.26 -10.60 19.83
CA SER A 6 5.44 -11.31 18.55
C SER A 6 5.06 -10.38 17.39
N PRO A 7 5.84 -10.34 16.29
CA PRO A 7 5.52 -9.49 15.15
C PRO A 7 4.13 -9.88 14.62
N PRO A 8 3.30 -8.91 14.22
CA PRO A 8 2.01 -9.20 13.61
C PRO A 8 2.23 -10.04 12.36
N THR A 9 1.72 -11.27 12.35
CA THR A 9 1.73 -12.13 11.17
C THR A 9 0.75 -11.56 10.15
N SER A 10 1.26 -11.08 9.01
CA SER A 10 0.43 -10.64 7.89
C SER A 10 -0.41 -11.80 7.38
N SER A 11 -1.72 -11.60 7.27
CA SER A 11 -2.64 -12.60 6.70
C SER A 11 -2.34 -12.86 5.22
N TYR A 12 -1.71 -11.88 4.56
CA TYR A 12 -1.43 -11.88 3.14
C TYR A 12 -0.07 -12.49 2.80
N PHE A 13 0.92 -12.38 3.71
CA PHE A 13 2.27 -12.91 3.51
C PHE A 13 2.71 -13.81 4.68
N PRO A 14 2.26 -15.08 4.73
CA PRO A 14 2.57 -15.97 5.86
C PRO A 14 4.06 -16.31 6.00
N PHE A 15 4.85 -16.12 4.94
CA PHE A 15 6.29 -16.43 4.90
C PHE A 15 7.18 -15.18 5.02
N PHE A 16 6.60 -14.00 5.20
CA PHE A 16 7.34 -12.74 5.23
C PHE A 16 6.79 -11.82 6.32
N SER A 17 7.65 -11.44 7.27
CA SER A 17 7.32 -10.46 8.31
C SER A 17 8.01 -9.14 7.99
N PRO A 18 7.26 -8.06 7.69
CA PRO A 18 7.87 -6.75 7.45
C PRO A 18 8.53 -6.22 8.72
N GLU A 19 9.68 -5.57 8.56
CA GLU A 19 10.42 -4.92 9.63
C GLU A 19 10.49 -3.41 9.40
N ALA A 20 10.30 -2.61 10.44
CA ALA A 20 10.28 -1.15 10.35
C ALA A 20 11.59 -0.54 9.82
N ALA A 21 12.74 -1.17 10.13
CA ALA A 21 14.07 -0.69 9.72
C ALA A 21 14.52 -1.21 8.35
N GLN A 22 13.70 -2.02 7.66
CA GLN A 22 14.11 -2.74 6.45
C GLN A 22 14.67 -1.83 5.36
N ASP A 23 13.99 -0.72 5.05
CA ASP A 23 14.43 0.20 3.99
C ASP A 23 15.71 0.95 4.37
N THR A 24 15.85 1.34 5.64
CA THR A 24 17.07 1.99 6.14
C THR A 24 18.26 1.04 6.06
N ASN A 25 18.06 -0.23 6.43
CA ASN A 25 19.10 -1.25 6.33
C ASN A 25 19.50 -1.51 4.87
N LEU A 26 18.53 -1.55 3.95
CA LEU A 26 18.79 -1.66 2.50
C LEU A 26 19.60 -0.47 1.98
N LEU A 27 19.26 0.75 2.38
CA LEU A 27 20.02 1.94 1.99
C LEU A 27 21.43 1.96 2.57
N HIS A 28 21.63 1.45 3.77
CA HIS A 28 22.98 1.34 4.34
C HIS A 28 23.86 0.36 3.54
N GLN A 29 23.28 -0.72 3.01
CA GLN A 29 24.01 -1.74 2.25
C GLN A 29 24.20 -1.38 0.77
N LEU A 30 23.17 -0.81 0.15
CA LEU A 30 23.05 -0.63 -1.30
C LEU A 30 22.80 0.82 -1.72
N GLY A 31 22.95 1.79 -0.82
CA GLY A 31 22.70 3.21 -1.09
C GLY A 31 23.58 3.85 -2.16
N PHE A 32 24.61 3.14 -2.64
CA PHE A 32 25.42 3.55 -3.79
C PHE A 32 24.70 3.31 -5.14
N VAL A 33 23.63 2.51 -5.17
CA VAL A 33 22.87 2.22 -6.39
C VAL A 33 22.00 3.43 -6.74
N PRO A 34 22.19 4.07 -7.91
CA PRO A 34 21.38 5.20 -8.32
C PRO A 34 19.90 4.82 -8.42
N GLY A 35 19.00 5.66 -7.90
CA GLY A 35 17.55 5.44 -7.98
C GLY A 35 16.97 4.54 -6.88
N LEU A 36 17.80 3.84 -6.10
CA LEU A 36 17.31 2.93 -5.05
C LEU A 36 16.51 3.67 -3.97
N LYS A 37 17.00 4.84 -3.55
CA LYS A 37 16.33 5.66 -2.55
C LYS A 37 14.96 6.10 -3.03
N GLU A 38 14.88 6.58 -4.26
CA GLU A 38 13.64 7.05 -4.88
C GLU A 38 12.63 5.91 -4.98
N LEU A 39 13.07 4.71 -5.39
CA LEU A 39 12.23 3.52 -5.43
C LEU A 39 11.69 3.14 -4.05
N LEU A 40 12.55 3.14 -3.02
CA LEU A 40 12.12 2.84 -1.64
C LEU A 40 11.15 3.90 -1.12
N MET A 41 11.35 5.18 -1.46
CA MET A 41 10.41 6.25 -1.12
C MET A 41 9.05 6.04 -1.81
N VAL A 42 9.02 5.72 -3.11
CA VAL A 42 7.77 5.38 -3.81
C VAL A 42 7.07 4.23 -3.11
N ARG A 43 7.80 3.17 -2.71
CA ARG A 43 7.23 2.02 -1.99
C ARG A 43 6.55 2.44 -0.67
N GLN A 44 7.20 3.30 0.12
CA GLN A 44 6.65 3.79 1.39
C GLN A 44 5.43 4.70 1.19
N VAL A 45 5.51 5.60 0.22
CA VAL A 45 4.40 6.50 -0.11
C VAL A 45 3.20 5.73 -0.64
N HIS A 46 3.43 4.71 -1.47
CA HIS A 46 2.38 3.82 -1.98
C HIS A 46 1.70 3.04 -0.87
N ALA A 47 2.45 2.53 0.11
CA ALA A 47 1.87 1.91 1.29
C ALA A 47 0.92 2.86 2.03
N LEU A 48 1.31 4.13 2.20
CA LEU A 48 0.47 5.15 2.83
C LEU A 48 -0.76 5.49 1.99
N GLU A 49 -0.65 5.54 0.67
CA GLU A 49 -1.78 5.70 -0.25
C GLU A 49 -2.80 4.58 -0.06
N HIS A 50 -2.36 3.31 -0.10
CA HIS A 50 -3.22 2.15 0.08
C HIS A 50 -3.92 2.15 1.43
N ALA A 51 -3.19 2.43 2.52
CA ALA A 51 -3.78 2.52 3.84
C ALA A 51 -4.80 3.66 3.93
N THR A 52 -4.55 4.79 3.27
CA THR A 52 -5.48 5.92 3.20
C THR A 52 -6.76 5.53 2.45
N ILE A 53 -6.63 4.87 1.30
CA ILE A 53 -7.78 4.41 0.49
C ILE A 53 -8.61 3.39 1.28
N TRP A 54 -7.99 2.43 1.96
CA TRP A 54 -8.69 1.49 2.85
C TRP A 54 -9.56 2.22 3.87
N LEU A 55 -8.99 3.21 4.56
CA LEU A 55 -9.72 3.97 5.59
C LEU A 55 -10.84 4.85 5.02
N LEU A 56 -10.69 5.33 3.79
CA LEU A 56 -11.74 6.12 3.12
C LEU A 56 -12.88 5.22 2.64
N SER A 57 -12.57 4.04 2.11
CA SER A 57 -13.53 3.05 1.64
C SER A 57 -14.33 2.43 2.80
N ASP A 58 -13.69 2.17 3.94
CA ASP A 58 -14.34 1.62 5.14
C ASP A 58 -15.28 2.64 5.82
N ARG A 59 -15.00 3.94 5.71
CA ARG A 59 -15.87 4.98 6.30
C ARG A 59 -17.10 5.29 5.45
N THR A 60 -17.09 4.95 4.16
CA THR A 60 -18.26 5.13 3.29
C THR A 60 -19.34 4.06 3.47
N THR A 61 -19.02 2.91 4.09
CA THR A 61 -19.97 1.80 4.34
C THR A 61 -20.85 2.01 5.58
N ALA A 62 -20.61 3.05 6.39
CA ALA A 62 -21.36 3.36 7.60
C ALA A 62 -22.84 3.78 7.37
N ASN A 63 -23.31 3.86 6.12
CA ASN A 63 -24.73 4.00 5.79
C ASN A 63 -25.27 2.72 5.13
N PRO A 64 -25.77 1.74 5.91
CA PRO A 64 -26.30 0.48 5.39
C PRO A 64 -27.54 0.64 4.49
N ALA A 65 -28.23 1.78 4.56
CA ALA A 65 -29.38 2.09 3.70
C ALA A 65 -29.03 2.34 2.21
N LEU A 66 -27.74 2.44 1.89
CA LEU A 66 -27.25 2.72 0.54
C LEU A 66 -26.60 1.51 -0.15
N GLN A 67 -26.63 0.34 0.50
CA GLN A 67 -26.00 -0.92 0.05
C GLN A 67 -26.67 -1.56 -1.18
N HIS A 68 -27.77 -1.03 -1.69
CA HIS A 68 -28.50 -1.64 -2.82
C HIS A 68 -28.34 -0.94 -4.18
N GLY A 69 -27.38 -0.02 -4.33
CA GLY A 69 -27.18 0.63 -5.63
C GLY A 69 -26.08 1.68 -5.73
N GLN A 70 -25.31 1.94 -4.67
CA GLN A 70 -24.23 2.91 -4.75
C GLN A 70 -22.99 2.29 -5.38
N ARG A 71 -22.80 2.63 -6.66
CA ARG A 71 -21.52 2.65 -7.38
C ARG A 71 -20.41 2.97 -6.38
N GLU A 72 -19.63 1.95 -6.04
CA GLU A 72 -18.38 2.05 -5.29
C GLU A 72 -17.68 3.30 -5.82
N VAL A 73 -17.59 4.35 -5.01
CA VAL A 73 -16.86 5.57 -5.41
C VAL A 73 -15.43 5.11 -5.48
N SER A 74 -15.02 4.68 -6.67
CA SER A 74 -13.71 4.09 -6.92
C SER A 74 -12.69 5.19 -6.73
N LEU A 75 -12.16 5.30 -5.51
CA LEU A 75 -11.02 6.13 -5.23
C LEU A 75 -9.82 5.51 -5.95
N GLY A 76 -9.30 6.23 -6.94
CA GLY A 76 -8.02 5.90 -7.56
C GLY A 76 -6.90 6.63 -6.84
N GLY A 77 -5.69 6.09 -6.88
CA GLY A 77 -4.52 6.79 -6.37
C GLY A 77 -3.32 6.67 -7.30
N MET A 78 -2.39 7.59 -7.13
CA MET A 78 -1.12 7.63 -7.85
C MET A 78 -0.03 8.15 -6.92
N SER A 79 0.94 7.28 -6.63
CA SER A 79 2.07 7.60 -5.76
C SER A 79 3.31 8.05 -6.52
N THR A 80 4.05 8.96 -5.90
CA THR A 80 5.39 9.41 -6.27
C THR A 80 6.32 9.24 -5.07
N GLU A 81 7.60 9.54 -5.25
CA GLU A 81 8.60 9.52 -4.17
C GLU A 81 8.40 10.63 -3.13
N GLN A 82 7.57 11.64 -3.44
CA GLN A 82 7.33 12.81 -2.60
C GLN A 82 5.95 12.81 -1.92
N GLY A 83 5.03 11.96 -2.37
CA GLY A 83 3.66 11.95 -1.90
C GLY A 83 2.74 11.25 -2.90
N PHE A 84 1.43 11.37 -2.72
CA PHE A 84 0.47 10.70 -3.58
C PHE A 84 -0.73 11.59 -3.88
N TYR A 85 -1.38 11.26 -4.99
CA TYR A 85 -2.63 11.88 -5.43
C TYR A 85 -3.77 10.89 -5.23
N VAL A 86 -4.96 11.41 -4.91
CA VAL A 86 -6.19 10.63 -4.83
C VAL A 86 -7.20 11.24 -5.78
N TYR A 87 -7.83 10.39 -6.59
CA TYR A 87 -8.85 10.75 -7.56
C TYR A 87 -10.19 10.18 -7.13
N GLY A 88 -11.21 11.03 -7.06
CA GLY A 88 -12.58 10.64 -6.73
C GLY A 88 -13.25 11.62 -5.76
N ALA A 89 -14.48 11.29 -5.36
CA ALA A 89 -15.27 12.17 -4.49
C ALA A 89 -14.84 12.04 -3.02
N VAL A 90 -13.84 12.83 -2.62
CA VAL A 90 -13.39 12.94 -1.22
C VAL A 90 -13.13 14.40 -0.85
N THR A 91 -13.54 14.80 0.35
CA THR A 91 -13.24 16.15 0.85
C THR A 91 -11.83 16.21 1.42
N SER A 92 -11.14 17.33 1.27
CA SER A 92 -9.77 17.50 1.76
C SER A 92 -9.63 17.26 3.27
N MET A 93 -10.68 17.58 4.05
CA MET A 93 -10.72 17.32 5.49
C MET A 93 -10.75 15.81 5.79
N LYS A 94 -11.63 15.05 5.13
CA LYS A 94 -11.71 13.59 5.30
C LYS A 94 -10.43 12.91 4.84
N LEU A 95 -9.87 13.35 3.71
CA LEU A 95 -8.59 12.86 3.20
C LEU A 95 -7.49 13.07 4.25
N ARG A 96 -7.32 14.29 4.77
CA ARG A 96 -6.28 14.60 5.77
C ARG A 96 -6.40 13.74 7.03
N GLN A 97 -7.63 13.52 7.53
CA GLN A 97 -7.88 12.66 8.67
C GLN A 97 -7.52 11.19 8.38
N ALA A 98 -7.87 10.70 7.18
CA ALA A 98 -7.55 9.35 6.76
C ALA A 98 -6.03 9.16 6.61
N VAL A 99 -5.31 10.10 5.99
CA VAL A 99 -3.84 10.05 5.86
C VAL A 99 -3.17 9.96 7.22
N HIS A 100 -3.56 10.83 8.16
CA HIS A 100 -2.98 10.83 9.50
C HIS A 100 -3.24 9.50 10.23
N SER A 101 -4.48 8.99 10.16
CA SER A 101 -4.85 7.72 10.78
C SER A 101 -4.11 6.53 10.13
N ALA A 102 -3.99 6.53 8.80
CA ALA A 102 -3.29 5.52 8.03
C ALA A 102 -1.80 5.48 8.39
N LEU A 103 -1.15 6.65 8.47
CA LEU A 103 0.25 6.75 8.87
C LEU A 103 0.49 6.19 10.28
N LEU A 104 -0.35 6.59 11.25
CA LEU A 104 -0.24 6.08 12.62
C LEU A 104 -0.38 4.56 12.68
N ARG A 105 -1.32 3.99 11.94
CA ARG A 105 -1.54 2.53 11.89
C ARG A 105 -0.39 1.79 11.22
N LEU A 106 0.13 2.30 10.09
CA LEU A 106 1.28 1.71 9.41
C LEU A 106 2.53 1.71 10.30
N VAL A 107 2.81 2.82 10.98
CA VAL A 107 3.95 2.91 11.92
C VAL A 107 3.75 2.02 13.15
N ALA A 108 2.50 1.82 13.59
CA ALA A 108 2.16 0.90 14.67
C ALA A 108 2.24 -0.59 14.28
N GLY A 109 2.42 -0.89 12.99
CA GLY A 109 2.60 -2.25 12.48
C GLY A 109 1.39 -2.89 11.82
N ASP A 110 0.35 -2.12 11.47
CA ASP A 110 -0.78 -2.59 10.65
C ASP A 110 -0.37 -2.67 9.16
N TRP A 111 0.65 -3.47 8.84
CA TRP A 111 1.25 -3.54 7.50
C TRP A 111 0.30 -4.09 6.43
N ASP A 112 -0.74 -4.84 6.82
CA ASP A 112 -1.76 -5.34 5.89
C ASP A 112 -2.52 -4.21 5.19
N LEU A 113 -2.58 -3.02 5.79
CA LEU A 113 -3.15 -1.81 5.17
C LEU A 113 -2.33 -1.31 3.97
N ALA A 114 -1.04 -1.68 3.88
CA ALA A 114 -0.17 -1.30 2.79
C ALA A 114 -0.47 -2.05 1.49
N VAL A 115 -1.35 -3.06 1.51
CA VAL A 115 -1.67 -3.91 0.35
C VAL A 115 -3.11 -3.70 -0.05
N HIS A 116 -3.36 -3.38 -1.32
CA HIS A 116 -4.71 -3.24 -1.86
C HIS A 116 -4.93 -4.23 -3.02
N PRO A 117 -6.06 -4.95 -3.08
CA PRO A 117 -6.31 -5.97 -4.10
C PRO A 117 -6.33 -5.41 -5.52
N ARG A 118 -6.69 -4.13 -5.66
CA ARG A 118 -6.75 -3.42 -6.96
C ARG A 118 -5.50 -2.59 -7.26
N CYS A 119 -4.34 -2.97 -6.72
CA CYS A 119 -3.08 -2.26 -6.98
C CYS A 119 -2.65 -2.44 -8.45
N GLY A 120 -2.34 -1.34 -9.13
CA GLY A 120 -1.88 -1.37 -10.52
C GLY A 120 -0.55 -2.11 -10.71
N THR A 121 0.32 -2.16 -9.69
CA THR A 121 1.59 -2.89 -9.77
C THR A 121 1.38 -4.40 -9.78
N ASN A 122 0.34 -4.93 -9.12
CA ASN A 122 -0.01 -6.36 -9.19
C ASN A 122 -0.34 -6.77 -10.63
N LEU A 123 -1.09 -5.92 -11.35
CA LEU A 123 -1.41 -6.14 -12.75
C LEU A 123 -0.15 -6.09 -13.63
N SER A 124 0.70 -5.07 -13.46
CA SER A 124 1.95 -4.93 -14.22
C SER A 124 2.89 -6.11 -14.02
N VAL A 125 3.09 -6.57 -12.77
CA VAL A 125 3.92 -7.73 -12.45
C VAL A 125 3.35 -9.00 -13.10
N GLY A 126 2.03 -9.20 -13.00
CA GLY A 126 1.35 -10.32 -13.67
C GLY A 126 1.57 -10.31 -15.18
N MET A 127 1.46 -9.14 -15.83
CA MET A 127 1.72 -9.00 -17.27
C MET A 127 3.16 -9.32 -17.63
N VAL A 128 4.14 -8.84 -16.87
CA VAL A 128 5.57 -9.12 -17.11
C VAL A 128 5.86 -10.61 -17.02
N ILE A 129 5.37 -11.29 -15.97
CA ILE A 129 5.57 -12.73 -15.80
C ILE A 129 4.87 -13.51 -16.93
N ALA A 130 3.61 -13.18 -17.23
CA ALA A 130 2.85 -13.85 -18.27
C ALA A 130 3.50 -13.70 -19.65
N THR A 131 3.97 -12.49 -19.98
CA THR A 131 4.65 -12.19 -21.24
C THR A 131 6.01 -12.90 -21.30
N GLY A 132 6.77 -12.87 -20.21
CA GLY A 132 8.06 -13.57 -20.11
C GLY A 132 7.91 -15.08 -20.33
N LEU A 133 6.90 -15.70 -19.72
CA LEU A 133 6.59 -17.12 -19.93
C LEU A 133 6.13 -17.39 -21.36
N ALA A 134 5.24 -16.57 -21.91
CA ALA A 134 4.73 -16.75 -23.26
C ALA A 134 5.84 -16.69 -24.32
N LEU A 135 6.83 -15.83 -24.13
CA LEU A 135 7.98 -15.68 -25.04
C LEU A 135 9.12 -16.69 -24.76
N GLY A 136 9.26 -17.14 -23.51
CA GLY A 136 10.35 -18.00 -23.06
C GLY A 136 10.08 -19.50 -23.23
N VAL A 137 8.81 -19.91 -23.36
CA VAL A 137 8.45 -21.30 -23.67
C VAL A 137 8.57 -21.50 -25.19
N PRO A 138 9.42 -22.44 -25.66
CA PRO A 138 9.38 -22.84 -27.06
C PRO A 138 8.07 -23.60 -27.28
N TRP A 139 7.13 -22.96 -27.97
CA TRP A 139 5.90 -23.59 -28.43
C TRP A 139 6.16 -24.54 -29.59
#